data_AF-A0A4C1YWK8-F1
#
_entry.id   AF-A0A4C1YWK8-F1
#
_cell.length_a   1.000
_cell.length_b   1.000
_cell.length_c   1.000
_cell.angle_alpha   90.00
_cell.angle_beta   90.00
_cell.angle_gamma   90.00
#
_symmetry.space_group_name_H-M   'P 1'
#
loop_
_entity.id
_entity.type
_entity.pdbx_description
1 polymer ?
#
loop_
_entity_poly.entity_id
_entity_poly.type
_entity_poly.pdbx_seq_one_letter_code
_entity_poly.pdbx_strand_id
1 'polypeptide(L)'
;MTGQDTLVIVLIYLSSPKKLLRRDLRALLVLGDSVILFGDFNCKNPKWGCPITNYNGDNLTQLVDRLEFEIIAPSCRPTIPTPQPINPPR
;
A
#
# COMPACT_ATOMS: atom_id res chain seq x y z
N MET A 1 -0.53 -37.26 0.65
CA MET A 1 -0.68 -36.08 1.53
C MET A 1 -1.17 -34.95 0.66
N THR A 2 -2.44 -34.58 0.73
CA THR A 2 -2.90 -33.32 0.16
C THR A 2 -2.45 -32.22 1.12
N GLY A 3 -1.30 -31.60 0.83
CA GLY A 3 -0.85 -30.43 1.58
C GLY A 3 -1.87 -29.32 1.36
N GLN A 4 -2.48 -28.86 2.44
CA GLN A 4 -3.41 -27.74 2.40
C GLN A 4 -2.58 -26.48 2.61
N ASP A 5 -2.35 -25.73 1.54
CA ASP A 5 -1.63 -24.46 1.61
C ASP A 5 -2.54 -23.40 2.25
N THR A 6 -1.96 -22.59 3.14
CA THR A 6 -2.69 -21.54 3.88
C THR A 6 -2.45 -20.19 3.25
N LEU A 7 -3.51 -19.51 2.81
CA LEU A 7 -3.48 -18.13 2.36
C LEU A 7 -4.02 -17.20 3.46
N VAL A 8 -3.21 -16.24 3.89
CA VAL A 8 -3.60 -15.22 4.88
C VAL A 8 -3.95 -13.92 4.15
N ILE A 9 -5.14 -13.38 4.42
CA ILE A 9 -5.57 -12.08 3.90
C ILE A 9 -5.74 -11.11 5.08
N VAL A 10 -5.03 -9.98 5.02
CA VAL A 10 -5.07 -8.95 6.07
C VAL A 10 -5.70 -7.68 5.51
N LEU A 11 -6.81 -7.23 6.10
CA LEU A 11 -7.41 -5.94 5.80
C LEU A 11 -6.78 -4.84 6.67
N ILE A 12 -6.27 -3.77 6.05
CA ILE A 12 -5.50 -2.72 6.73
C ILE A 12 -6.12 -1.35 6.49
N TYR A 13 -6.11 -0.53 7.53
CA TYR A 13 -6.33 0.90 7.41
C TYR A 13 -5.25 1.66 8.19
N LEU A 14 -4.38 2.37 7.49
CA LEU A 14 -3.38 3.27 8.08
C LEU A 14 -3.89 4.71 7.98
N SER A 15 -4.36 5.27 9.09
CA SER A 15 -4.88 6.64 9.12
C SER A 15 -3.80 7.67 8.77
N SER A 16 -4.09 8.59 7.86
CA SER A 16 -3.25 9.78 7.65
C SER A 16 -3.24 10.68 8.90
N PRO A 17 -2.08 11.21 9.37
CA PRO A 17 -0.74 11.16 8.79
C PRO A 17 0.20 10.12 9.45
N LYS A 18 -0.33 9.01 9.99
CA LYS A 18 0.51 7.99 10.66
C LYS A 18 1.57 7.46 9.70
N LYS A 19 2.79 7.28 10.22
CA LYS A 19 3.92 6.76 9.45
C LYS A 19 3.77 5.26 9.25
N LEU A 20 4.00 4.81 8.02
CA LEU A 20 4.15 3.40 7.71
C LEU A 20 5.49 2.90 8.27
N LEU A 21 5.48 1.94 9.21
CA LEU A 21 6.69 1.42 9.82
C LEU A 21 7.09 0.08 9.21
N ARG A 22 8.39 -0.07 8.91
CA ARG A 22 8.97 -1.34 8.43
C ARG A 22 8.65 -2.51 9.35
N ARG A 23 8.70 -2.28 10.67
CA ARG A 23 8.48 -3.35 11.67
C ARG A 23 7.04 -3.87 11.63
N ASP A 24 6.08 -2.98 11.39
CA ASP A 24 4.66 -3.35 11.36
C ASP A 24 4.36 -4.14 10.08
N LEU A 25 4.85 -3.69 8.93
CA LEU A 25 4.77 -4.46 7.68
C LEU A 25 5.44 -5.83 7.79
N ARG A 26 6.64 -5.90 8.37
CA ARG A 26 7.34 -7.17 8.58
C ARG A 26 6.53 -8.11 9.47
N ALA A 27 5.93 -7.61 10.55
CA ALA A 27 5.10 -8.42 11.45
C ALA A 27 3.87 -9.00 10.74
N LEU A 28 3.30 -8.27 9.77
CA LEU A 28 2.18 -8.76 8.97
C LEU A 28 2.62 -9.78 7.91
N LEU A 29 3.77 -9.57 7.27
CA LEU A 29 4.29 -10.47 6.24
C LEU A 29 4.72 -11.84 6.81
N VAL A 30 5.08 -11.92 8.09
CA VAL A 30 5.45 -13.20 8.74
C VAL A 30 4.25 -14.00 9.28
N LEU A 31 3.01 -13.59 8.99
CA LEU A 31 1.81 -14.31 9.43
C LEU A 31 1.63 -15.68 8.74
N GLY A 32 2.29 -15.90 7.61
CA GLY A 32 2.30 -17.17 6.90
C GLY A 32 3.17 -17.10 5.65
N ASP A 33 3.27 -18.22 4.93
CA ASP A 33 4.10 -18.30 3.72
C ASP A 33 3.43 -17.60 2.53
N SER A 34 2.12 -17.42 2.56
CA SER A 34 1.34 -16.70 1.55
C SER A 34 0.45 -15.65 2.22
N VAL A 35 0.84 -14.38 2.13
CA VAL A 35 0.13 -13.25 2.74
C VAL A 35 -0.26 -12.22 1.69
N ILE A 36 -1.52 -11.81 1.70
CA ILE A 36 -2.02 -10.66 0.93
C ILE A 36 -2.40 -9.55 1.91
N LEU A 37 -1.71 -8.42 1.81
CA LEU A 37 -2.07 -7.19 2.51
C LEU A 37 -2.98 -6.36 1.62
N PHE A 38 -4.22 -6.15 2.04
CA PHE A 38 -5.21 -5.39 1.30
C PHE A 38 -5.73 -4.24 2.15
N GLY A 39 -5.87 -3.04 1.60
CA GLY A 39 -6.44 -1.92 2.34
C GLY A 39 -5.89 -0.56 1.98
N ASP A 40 -6.29 0.45 2.77
CA ASP A 40 -5.89 1.83 2.56
C ASP A 40 -4.72 2.20 3.48
N PHE A 41 -3.54 2.30 2.88
CA PHE A 41 -2.31 2.71 3.56
C PHE A 41 -2.10 4.23 3.59
N ASN A 42 -3.00 5.01 2.99
CA ASN A 42 -2.81 6.45 2.74
C ASN A 42 -1.46 6.77 2.04
N CYS A 43 -0.93 5.81 1.28
CA CYS A 43 0.30 5.92 0.53
C CYS A 43 0.01 6.47 -0.88
N LYS A 44 0.71 7.53 -1.28
CA LYS A 44 0.58 8.13 -2.62
C LYS A 44 1.87 7.89 -3.39
N ASN A 45 1.78 7.27 -4.57
CA ASN A 45 2.89 7.11 -5.52
C ASN A 45 2.33 6.87 -6.95
N PRO A 46 2.99 7.40 -8.00
CA PRO A 46 2.64 7.11 -9.39
C PRO A 46 2.61 5.62 -9.76
N LYS A 47 3.41 4.77 -9.09
CA LYS A 47 3.42 3.31 -9.30
C LYS A 47 2.05 2.65 -9.15
N TRP A 48 1.13 3.25 -8.38
CA TRP A 48 -0.25 2.79 -8.22
C TRP A 48 -1.26 3.89 -8.55
N GLY A 49 -0.94 4.75 -9.52
CA GLY A 49 -1.89 5.67 -10.13
C GLY A 49 -2.13 6.98 -9.36
N CYS A 50 -1.40 7.27 -8.29
CA CYS A 50 -1.52 8.58 -7.63
C CYS A 50 -0.73 9.67 -8.41
N PRO A 51 -1.24 10.91 -8.50
CA PRO A 51 -0.57 11.99 -9.24
C PRO A 51 0.67 12.53 -8.51
N ILE A 52 0.81 12.24 -7.21
CA ILE A 52 1.90 12.73 -6.36
C ILE A 52 2.48 11.59 -5.54
N THR A 53 3.72 11.76 -5.09
CA THR A 53 4.36 10.89 -4.10
C THR A 53 4.32 11.55 -2.73
N ASN A 54 3.89 10.82 -1.69
CA ASN A 54 4.04 11.25 -0.29
C ASN A 54 5.08 10.40 0.45
N TYR A 55 5.47 10.81 1.66
CA TYR A 55 6.47 10.10 2.47
C TYR A 55 6.17 8.61 2.61
N ASN A 56 4.92 8.25 2.92
CA ASN A 56 4.54 6.86 3.10
C ASN A 56 4.60 6.05 1.79
N GLY A 57 4.24 6.65 0.65
CA GLY A 57 4.33 5.98 -0.66
C GLY A 57 5.76 5.82 -1.17
N ASP A 58 6.64 6.78 -0.89
CA ASP A 58 8.07 6.61 -1.15
C ASP A 58 8.66 5.51 -0.25
N ASN A 59 8.38 5.57 1.06
CA ASN A 59 8.82 4.57 2.02
C ASN A 59 8.31 3.16 1.71
N LEU A 60 7.04 3.01 1.30
CA LEU A 60 6.48 1.72 0.90
C LEU A 60 7.26 1.14 -0.29
N THR A 61 7.61 1.98 -1.27
CA THR A 61 8.40 1.56 -2.44
C THR A 61 9.79 1.08 -2.06
N GLN A 62 10.46 1.77 -1.13
CA GLN A 62 11.79 1.35 -0.63
C GLN A 62 11.74 0.03 0.16
N LEU A 63 10.57 -0.33 0.71
CA LEU A 63 10.41 -1.53 1.52
C LEU A 63 10.12 -2.78 0.69
N VAL A 64 9.66 -2.65 -0.55
CA VAL A 64 9.42 -3.76 -1.50
C VAL A 64 10.64 -4.69 -1.55
N ASP A 65 11.81 -4.16 -1.91
CA ASP A 65 13.03 -4.96 -2.04
C ASP A 65 13.58 -5.45 -0.68
N ARG A 66 13.32 -4.70 0.40
CA ARG A 66 13.89 -4.97 1.74
C ARG A 66 13.09 -6.00 2.55
N LEU A 67 11.86 -6.24 2.15
CA LEU A 67 10.92 -7.17 2.80
C LEU A 67 10.41 -8.23 1.82
N GLU A 68 10.90 -8.23 0.57
CA GLU A 68 10.64 -9.26 -0.45
C GLU A 68 9.14 -9.49 -0.70
N PHE A 69 8.38 -8.39 -0.92
CA PHE A 69 6.98 -8.45 -1.33
C PHE A 69 6.75 -7.66 -2.62
N GLU A 70 5.62 -7.90 -3.29
CA GLU A 70 5.22 -7.19 -4.51
C GLU A 70 4.04 -6.25 -4.25
N ILE A 71 4.00 -5.12 -4.95
CA ILE A 71 2.83 -4.22 -4.97
C ILE A 71 2.02 -4.52 -6.23
N ILE A 72 0.82 -5.05 -6.03
CA ILE A 72 -0.16 -5.26 -7.11
C ILE A 72 -1.11 -4.06 -7.13
N ALA A 73 -1.00 -3.24 -8.17
CA ALA A 73 -1.86 -2.08 -8.37
C ALA A 73 -2.66 -2.20 -9.67
N PRO A 74 -3.95 -1.83 -9.69
CA PRO A 74 -4.72 -1.77 -10.93
C PRO A 74 -4.11 -0.72 -11.88
N SER A 75 -4.17 -0.98 -13.19
CA SER A 75 -3.65 -0.10 -14.25
C SER A 75 -4.46 1.19 -14.46
N CYS A 76 -5.48 1.44 -13.64
CA CYS A 76 -6.44 2.52 -13.79
C CYS A 76 -6.25 3.64 -12.75
N ARG A 77 -7.00 4.73 -13.00
CA ARG A 77 -7.04 5.99 -12.22
C ARG A 77 -7.02 5.77 -10.69
N PRO A 78 -6.52 6.74 -9.91
CA PRO A 78 -6.44 6.61 -8.46
C PRO A 78 -7.82 6.29 -7.87
N THR A 79 -7.83 5.40 -6.88
CA THR A 79 -9.05 4.87 -6.21
C THR A 79 -9.90 5.97 -5.56
N ILE A 80 -9.29 7.10 -5.24
CA ILE A 80 -9.97 8.30 -4.73
C ILE A 80 -9.66 9.47 -5.69
N PRO A 81 -10.68 10.12 -6.28
CA PRO A 81 -10.48 11.35 -7.03
C PRO A 81 -9.83 12.41 -6.14
N THR A 82 -8.72 12.98 -6.58
CA THR A 82 -8.18 14.18 -5.93
C THR A 82 -9.15 15.33 -6.23
N PRO A 83 -9.61 16.10 -5.24
CA PRO A 83 -10.31 17.35 -5.52
C PRO A 83 -9.40 18.20 -6.41
N GLN A 84 -9.91 18.62 -7.57
CA GLN A 84 -9.22 19.59 -8.43
C GLN A 84 -8.90 20.82 -7.56
N PRO A 85 -7.71 21.44 -7.67
CA PRO A 85 -7.51 22.74 -7.07
C PRO A 85 -8.60 23.66 -7.61
N ILE A 86 -9.43 24.18 -6.70
CA ILE A 86 -10.44 25.18 -7.04
C ILE A 86 -9.64 26.36 -7.58
N ASN A 87 -9.67 26.59 -8.89
CA ASN A 87 -9.04 27.77 -9.47
C ASN A 87 -9.64 28.99 -8.73
N PRO A 88 -8.83 29.87 -8.15
CA PRO A 88 -9.36 31.09 -7.57
C PRO A 88 -10.10 31.87 -8.66
N PRO A 89 -11.22 32.54 -8.33
CA PRO A 89 -11.96 33.32 -9.30
C PRO A 89 -11.04 34.35 -9.96
N ARG A 90 -11.14 34.44 -11.29
CA ARG A 90 -10.37 35.34 -12.15
C ARG A 90 -10.72 36.80 -11.86
#